data_AF-A0A2G2QQZ3-F1
#
_entry.id   AF-A0A2G2QQZ3-F1
#
_cell.length_a   1.000
_cell.length_b   1.000
_cell.length_c   1.000
_cell.angle_alpha   90.00
_cell.angle_beta   90.00
_cell.angle_gamma   90.00
#
_symmetry.space_group_name_H-M   'P 1'
#
loop_
_entity.id
_entity.type
_entity.pdbx_description
1 polymer ?
#
loop_
_entity_poly.entity_id
_entity_poly.type
_entity_poly.pdbx_seq_one_letter_code
_entity_poly.pdbx_strand_id
1 'polypeptide(L)'
;MLSPLDSTVGKLAKFQSDACDESFNETLYLEGELLERWILKTVVNSGVAGWTGSTKFRPSAEVVKAIFGITPLPERIGLYIVEGVDPNLRPSGGVSFFPIHLLANREMLLAGAYVSVHGMTFLGAFHDDLASILEGGAVPDLMNRFSSKGLKHIFRPGCLFMERKRGEALYVGLSWNGFLRFSDGTKAPFPRKKCES
;
A
#
# COMPACT_ATOMS: atom_id res chain seq x y z
N MET A 1 9.07 -4.33 -21.85
CA MET A 1 7.65 -4.35 -21.42
C MET A 1 7.64 -4.38 -19.90
N LEU A 2 7.10 -3.38 -19.21
CA LEU A 2 6.99 -3.40 -17.74
C LEU A 2 5.94 -4.45 -17.33
N SER A 3 6.14 -5.13 -16.19
CA SER A 3 5.12 -6.05 -15.69
C SER A 3 3.83 -5.29 -15.36
N PRO A 4 2.65 -5.94 -15.33
CA PRO A 4 1.40 -5.26 -14.94
C PRO A 4 1.49 -4.58 -13.57
N LEU A 5 2.25 -5.17 -12.63
CA LEU A 5 2.49 -4.61 -11.30
C LEU A 5 3.29 -3.29 -11.39
N ASP A 6 4.40 -3.29 -12.12
CA ASP A 6 5.25 -2.10 -12.30
C ASP A 6 4.52 -1.01 -13.10
N SER A 7 3.68 -1.41 -14.06
CA SER A 7 2.83 -0.47 -14.80
C SER A 7 1.82 0.23 -13.91
N THR A 8 1.17 -0.49 -12.99
CA THR A 8 0.22 0.09 -12.03
C THR A 8 0.90 1.11 -11.13
N VAL A 9 2.08 0.77 -10.58
CA VAL A 9 2.82 1.70 -9.72
C VAL A 9 3.42 2.86 -10.50
N GLY A 10 3.86 2.65 -11.74
CA GLY A 10 4.30 3.72 -12.63
C GLY A 10 3.19 4.72 -12.94
N LYS A 11 1.94 4.26 -13.14
CA LYS A 11 0.77 5.16 -13.31
C LYS A 11 0.51 5.97 -12.04
N LEU A 12 0.56 5.33 -10.87
CA LEU A 12 0.37 6.00 -9.59
C LEU A 12 1.43 7.08 -9.36
N ALA A 13 2.71 6.74 -9.59
CA ALA A 13 3.83 7.65 -9.50
C ALA A 13 3.71 8.85 -10.46
N LYS A 14 3.33 8.59 -11.72
CA LYS A 14 3.10 9.64 -12.70
C LYS A 14 1.95 10.56 -12.28
N PHE A 15 0.81 9.99 -11.89
CA PHE A 15 -0.34 10.78 -11.44
C PHE A 15 0.00 11.67 -10.25
N GLN A 16 0.80 11.18 -9.31
CA GLN A 16 1.25 12.01 -8.19
C GLN A 16 2.23 13.12 -8.61
N SER A 17 3.11 12.84 -9.58
CA SER A 17 3.99 13.85 -10.16
C SER A 17 3.18 14.95 -10.86
N ASP A 18 2.20 14.56 -11.67
CA ASP A 18 1.34 15.48 -12.42
C ASP A 18 0.42 16.29 -11.47
N ALA A 19 0.00 15.70 -10.35
CA ALA A 19 -0.76 16.35 -9.29
C ALA A 19 -0.06 17.53 -8.61
N CYS A 20 1.25 17.73 -8.84
CA CYS A 20 1.95 18.92 -8.36
C CYS A 20 1.54 20.20 -9.12
N ASP A 21 0.94 20.06 -10.30
CA ASP A 21 0.32 21.17 -11.03
C ASP A 21 -1.06 21.50 -10.39
N GLU A 22 -1.26 22.77 -10.03
CA GLU A 22 -2.50 23.26 -9.41
C GLU A 22 -3.71 23.11 -10.35
N SER A 23 -3.49 23.15 -11.66
CA SER A 23 -4.53 23.01 -12.69
C SER A 23 -4.91 21.56 -12.99
N PHE A 24 -4.14 20.59 -12.47
CA PHE A 24 -4.40 19.17 -12.71
C PHE A 24 -5.71 18.73 -12.04
N ASN A 25 -6.59 18.12 -12.83
CA ASN A 25 -7.95 17.72 -12.41
C ASN A 25 -8.36 16.32 -12.92
N GLU A 26 -7.40 15.50 -13.35
CA GLU A 26 -7.69 14.16 -13.82
C GLU A 26 -8.03 13.21 -12.66
N THR A 27 -8.71 12.11 -13.00
CA THR A 27 -8.98 11.01 -12.07
C THR A 27 -8.26 9.75 -12.54
N LEU A 28 -7.56 9.08 -11.63
CA LEU A 28 -6.91 7.80 -11.91
C LEU A 28 -7.73 6.64 -11.32
N TYR A 29 -7.87 5.58 -12.09
CA TYR A 29 -8.45 4.31 -11.65
C TYR A 29 -7.41 3.20 -11.78
N LEU A 30 -7.20 2.43 -10.71
CA LEU A 30 -6.26 1.32 -10.65
C LEU A 30 -6.92 0.03 -10.16
N GLU A 31 -6.35 -1.10 -10.57
CA GLU A 31 -6.65 -2.40 -9.96
C GLU A 31 -5.92 -2.49 -8.61
N GLY A 32 -6.69 -2.53 -7.52
CA GLY A 32 -6.19 -2.60 -6.16
C GLY A 32 -5.36 -3.85 -5.91
N GLU A 33 -5.71 -4.98 -6.53
CA GLU A 33 -4.96 -6.24 -6.44
C GLU A 33 -3.55 -6.13 -7.01
N LEU A 34 -3.37 -5.37 -8.10
CA LEU A 34 -2.06 -5.17 -8.69
C LEU A 34 -1.19 -4.30 -7.79
N LEU A 35 -1.77 -3.26 -7.19
CA LEU A 35 -1.07 -2.42 -6.22
C LEU A 35 -0.71 -3.22 -4.95
N GLU A 36 -1.66 -3.98 -4.40
CA GLU A 36 -1.49 -4.84 -3.23
C GLU A 36 -0.35 -5.84 -3.46
N ARG A 37 -0.37 -6.56 -4.58
CA ARG A 37 0.69 -7.52 -4.91
C ARG A 37 2.04 -6.85 -5.14
N TRP A 38 2.08 -5.67 -5.76
CA TRP A 38 3.34 -4.95 -5.95
C TRP A 38 3.95 -4.56 -4.60
N ILE A 39 3.15 -4.03 -3.66
CA ILE A 39 3.60 -3.65 -2.32
C ILE A 39 4.12 -4.88 -1.58
N LEU A 40 3.34 -5.97 -1.50
CA LEU A 40 3.77 -7.16 -0.79
C LEU A 40 5.02 -7.82 -1.39
N LYS A 41 5.12 -7.85 -2.73
CA LYS A 41 6.31 -8.35 -3.42
C LYS A 41 7.53 -7.48 -3.12
N THR A 42 7.35 -6.17 -3.00
CA THR A 42 8.42 -5.24 -2.59
C THR A 42 8.92 -5.61 -1.21
N VAL A 43 8.02 -5.80 -0.23
CA VAL A 43 8.40 -6.19 1.13
C VAL A 43 9.10 -7.55 1.17
N VAL A 44 8.58 -8.55 0.45
CA VAL A 44 9.21 -9.88 0.35
C VAL A 44 10.62 -9.79 -0.22
N ASN A 45 10.78 -9.08 -1.34
CA ASN A 45 12.06 -8.96 -2.01
C ASN A 45 13.08 -8.22 -1.14
N SER A 46 12.67 -7.15 -0.45
CA SER A 46 13.53 -6.44 0.51
C SER A 46 13.93 -7.34 1.69
N GLY A 47 13.01 -8.17 2.17
CA GLY A 47 13.28 -9.18 3.20
C GLY A 47 14.33 -10.20 2.75
N VAL A 48 14.12 -10.82 1.59
CA VAL A 48 15.01 -11.84 1.00
C VAL A 48 16.38 -11.27 0.63
N ALA A 49 16.45 -10.02 0.17
CA ALA A 49 17.70 -9.33 -0.13
C ALA A 49 18.52 -8.96 1.12
N GLY A 50 18.00 -9.19 2.32
CA GLY A 50 18.67 -8.86 3.59
C GLY A 50 18.62 -7.38 3.95
N TRP A 51 17.82 -6.56 3.25
CA TRP A 51 17.69 -5.13 3.54
C TRP A 51 16.88 -4.83 4.80
N THR A 52 16.27 -5.86 5.39
CA THR A 52 15.50 -5.77 6.64
C THR A 52 16.32 -6.12 7.89
N GLY A 53 17.63 -6.38 7.73
CA GLY A 53 18.55 -6.75 8.81
C GLY A 53 18.79 -8.26 8.94
N SER A 54 19.37 -8.68 10.05
CA SER A 54 19.73 -10.08 10.33
C SER A 54 18.53 -10.99 10.65
N THR A 55 17.33 -10.40 10.74
CA THR A 55 16.09 -11.07 11.08
C THR A 55 15.65 -11.98 9.93
N LYS A 56 15.49 -13.27 10.17
CA LYS A 56 15.13 -14.24 9.13
C LYS A 56 13.66 -14.07 8.73
N PHE A 57 13.44 -13.45 7.58
CA PHE A 57 12.14 -13.46 6.92
C PHE A 57 11.78 -14.87 6.45
N ARG A 58 10.72 -15.46 7.01
CA ARG A 58 10.20 -16.78 6.62
C ARG A 58 8.67 -16.71 6.46
N PRO A 59 8.16 -16.04 5.41
CA PRO A 59 6.73 -16.07 5.13
C PRO A 59 6.29 -17.52 4.89
N SER A 60 5.08 -17.87 5.30
CA SER A 60 4.53 -19.19 4.98
C SER A 60 4.43 -19.36 3.45
N ALA A 61 4.51 -20.60 2.97
CA ALA A 61 4.38 -20.89 1.55
C ALA A 61 3.06 -20.37 0.96
N GLU A 62 2.01 -20.31 1.77
CA GLU A 62 0.70 -19.78 1.41
C GLU A 62 0.74 -18.27 1.16
N VAL A 63 1.37 -17.50 2.06
CA VAL A 63 1.55 -16.05 1.88
C VAL A 63 2.36 -15.77 0.62
N VAL A 64 3.44 -16.53 0.37
CA VAL A 64 4.22 -16.38 -0.86
C VAL A 64 3.37 -16.67 -2.10
N LYS A 65 2.65 -17.80 -2.14
CA LYS A 65 1.76 -18.14 -3.25
C LYS A 65 0.73 -17.04 -3.51
N ALA A 66 0.18 -16.45 -2.45
CA ALA A 66 -0.80 -15.39 -2.56
C ALA A 66 -0.21 -14.09 -3.16
N ILE A 67 1.00 -13.70 -2.73
CA ILE A 67 1.71 -12.53 -3.27
C ILE A 67 2.01 -12.69 -4.76
N PHE A 68 2.41 -13.90 -5.17
CA PHE A 68 2.65 -14.22 -6.57
C PHE A 68 1.36 -14.46 -7.38
N GLY A 69 0.18 -14.36 -6.76
CA GLY A 69 -1.13 -14.45 -7.43
C GLY A 69 -1.55 -15.86 -7.81
N ILE A 70 -0.96 -16.88 -7.16
CA ILE A 70 -1.34 -18.29 -7.34
C ILE A 70 -2.61 -18.60 -6.54
N THR A 71 -2.77 -17.96 -5.38
CA THR A 71 -3.95 -18.07 -4.51
C THR A 71 -4.44 -16.68 -4.13
N PRO A 72 -5.72 -16.53 -3.72
CA PRO A 72 -6.19 -15.28 -3.12
C PRO A 72 -5.41 -14.96 -1.84
N LEU A 73 -5.24 -13.66 -1.56
CA LEU A 73 -4.70 -13.20 -0.28
C LEU A 73 -5.76 -13.39 0.83
N PRO A 74 -5.37 -13.94 2.00
CA PRO A 74 -6.27 -14.07 3.15
C PRO A 74 -6.86 -12.72 3.58
N GLU A 75 -7.97 -12.75 4.31
CA GLU A 75 -8.53 -11.54 4.89
C GLU A 75 -7.53 -10.91 5.87
N ARG A 76 -7.46 -9.56 5.91
CA ARG A 76 -6.56 -8.76 6.77
C ARG A 76 -5.06 -8.95 6.51
N ILE A 77 -4.69 -9.77 5.54
CA ILE A 77 -3.33 -9.84 4.99
C ILE A 77 -3.35 -9.11 3.65
N GLY A 78 -2.47 -8.12 3.49
CA GLY A 78 -2.38 -7.36 2.25
C GLY A 78 -2.23 -5.87 2.46
N LEU A 79 -2.95 -5.11 1.63
CA LEU A 79 -2.77 -3.66 1.53
C LEU A 79 -3.66 -2.89 2.50
N TYR A 80 -3.02 -1.99 3.22
CA TYR A 80 -3.66 -0.97 4.03
C TYR A 80 -3.19 0.42 3.60
N ILE A 81 -4.11 1.39 3.54
CA ILE A 81 -3.73 2.82 3.58
C ILE A 81 -3.51 3.21 5.04
N VAL A 82 -2.51 4.05 5.27
CA VAL A 82 -2.29 4.70 6.56
C VAL A 82 -2.92 6.10 6.52
N GLU A 83 -3.78 6.42 7.48
CA GLU A 83 -4.33 7.78 7.63
C GLU A 83 -3.21 8.73 8.12
N GLY A 84 -2.95 9.81 7.38
CA GLY A 84 -1.89 10.78 7.67
C GLY A 84 -0.81 10.85 6.59
N VAL A 85 0.29 11.56 6.89
CA VAL A 85 1.41 11.83 5.97
C VAL A 85 2.72 11.47 6.65
N ASP A 86 3.62 10.71 5.99
CA ASP A 86 4.96 10.47 6.55
C ASP A 86 5.70 11.81 6.65
N PRO A 87 6.25 12.20 7.82
CA PRO A 87 6.99 13.45 7.97
C PRO A 87 8.27 13.49 7.14
N ASN A 88 8.78 12.32 6.74
CA ASN A 88 9.90 12.17 5.81
C ASN A 88 9.44 12.15 4.35
N LEU A 89 8.16 12.45 4.07
CA LEU A 89 7.63 12.65 2.73
C LEU A 89 8.57 13.59 1.97
N ARG A 90 9.20 13.05 0.93
CA ARG A 90 9.85 13.87 -0.09
C ARG A 90 9.07 13.70 -1.39
N PRO A 91 8.55 14.78 -1.98
CA PRO A 91 7.97 14.75 -3.32
C PRO A 91 8.97 14.34 -4.42
N SER A 92 10.26 14.21 -4.09
CA SER A 92 11.28 13.70 -5.00
C SER A 92 11.10 12.19 -5.17
N GLY A 93 10.93 11.75 -6.42
CA GLY A 93 10.62 10.36 -6.75
C GLY A 93 11.48 9.33 -6.01
N GLY A 94 10.82 8.28 -5.53
CA GLY A 94 11.45 7.25 -4.73
C GLY A 94 10.43 6.35 -4.03
N VAL A 95 10.94 5.21 -3.56
CA VAL A 95 10.22 4.29 -2.71
C VAL A 95 10.92 4.29 -1.36
N SER A 96 10.23 4.67 -0.28
CA SER A 96 10.75 4.49 1.08
C SER A 96 10.23 3.18 1.66
N PHE A 97 11.03 2.58 2.53
CA PHE A 97 10.74 1.29 3.11
C PHE A 97 11.07 1.31 4.61
N PHE A 98 10.08 0.97 5.44
CA PHE A 98 10.23 0.87 6.89
C PHE A 98 9.73 -0.51 7.34
N PRO A 99 10.63 -1.45 7.66
CA PRO A 99 10.23 -2.80 8.06
C PRO A 99 9.64 -2.80 9.46
N ILE A 100 8.63 -3.62 9.67
CA ILE A 100 7.97 -3.81 10.96
C ILE A 100 8.26 -5.22 11.43
N HIS A 101 8.95 -5.33 12.56
CA HIS A 101 9.29 -6.61 13.17
C HIS A 101 8.49 -6.80 14.44
N LEU A 102 7.87 -7.97 14.59
CA LEU A 102 7.18 -8.38 15.82
C LEU A 102 7.95 -9.54 16.47
N LEU A 103 7.94 -9.58 17.80
CA LEU A 103 8.50 -10.69 18.56
C LEU A 103 7.46 -11.82 18.64
N ALA A 104 7.77 -12.97 18.06
CA ALA A 104 6.94 -14.17 18.14
C ALA A 104 7.81 -15.37 18.54
N ASN A 105 7.41 -16.10 19.58
CA ASN A 105 8.13 -17.29 20.05
C ASN A 105 9.65 -17.09 20.28
N ARG A 106 10.04 -15.91 20.80
CA ARG A 106 11.44 -15.49 21.03
C ARG A 106 12.25 -15.22 19.76
N GLU A 107 11.63 -15.21 18.59
CA GLU A 107 12.23 -14.79 17.33
C GLU A 107 11.60 -13.48 16.85
N MET A 108 12.41 -12.57 16.31
CA MET A 108 11.87 -11.42 15.60
C MET A 108 11.42 -11.91 14.21
N LEU A 109 10.20 -11.57 13.82
CA LEU A 109 9.64 -11.87 12.50
C LEU A 109 9.30 -10.57 11.80
N LEU A 110 9.61 -10.47 10.51
CA LEU A 110 9.13 -9.37 9.67
C LEU A 110 7.63 -9.55 9.47
N ALA A 111 6.83 -8.77 10.20
CA ALA A 111 5.38 -8.85 10.16
C ALA A 111 4.78 -8.08 8.99
N GLY A 112 5.51 -7.09 8.47
CA GLY A 112 5.11 -6.27 7.35
C GLY A 112 6.08 -5.12 7.15
N ALA A 113 5.68 -4.13 6.36
CA ALA A 113 6.43 -2.88 6.24
C ALA A 113 5.51 -1.73 5.82
N TYR A 114 5.87 -0.53 6.24
CA TYR A 114 5.42 0.66 5.53
C TYR A 114 6.25 0.84 4.27
N VAL A 115 5.57 0.98 3.14
CA VAL A 115 6.16 1.27 1.84
C VAL A 115 5.56 2.57 1.36
N SER A 116 6.38 3.61 1.20
CA SER A 116 5.90 4.86 0.62
C SER A 116 6.28 4.92 -0.84
N VAL A 117 5.31 5.08 -1.73
CA VAL A 117 5.54 5.29 -3.16
C VAL A 117 5.31 6.76 -3.46
N HIS A 118 6.37 7.48 -3.80
CA HIS A 118 6.34 8.92 -4.07
C HIS A 118 5.70 9.76 -2.96
N GLY A 119 5.50 9.20 -1.76
CA GLY A 119 4.90 9.89 -0.63
C GLY A 119 3.57 9.34 -0.13
N MET A 120 2.89 8.55 -0.94
CA MET A 120 1.73 7.79 -0.47
C MET A 120 2.24 6.60 0.34
N THR A 121 1.93 6.59 1.64
CA THR A 121 2.36 5.53 2.56
C THR A 121 1.33 4.41 2.60
N PHE A 122 1.80 3.20 2.34
CA PHE A 122 1.03 1.97 2.40
C PHE A 122 1.60 1.06 3.47
N LEU A 123 0.74 0.31 4.16
CA LEU A 123 1.17 -0.82 4.98
C LEU A 123 0.91 -2.10 4.19
N GLY A 124 1.98 -2.86 3.96
CA GLY A 124 1.91 -4.25 3.49
C GLY A 124 1.99 -5.18 4.70
N ALA A 125 0.87 -5.80 5.06
CA ALA A 125 0.77 -6.68 6.23
C ALA A 125 0.86 -8.16 5.83
N PHE A 126 1.65 -8.95 6.57
CA PHE A 126 1.72 -10.41 6.45
C PHE A 126 1.02 -11.15 7.61
N HIS A 127 0.56 -10.42 8.61
CA HIS A 127 -0.24 -10.93 9.72
C HIS A 127 -1.60 -10.22 9.75
N ASP A 128 -2.64 -10.96 10.09
CA ASP A 128 -4.04 -10.53 10.10
C ASP A 128 -4.40 -9.57 11.24
N ASP A 129 -3.57 -9.53 12.28
CA ASP A 129 -3.70 -8.65 13.44
C ASP A 129 -2.71 -7.47 13.44
N LEU A 130 -1.80 -7.39 12.46
CA LEU A 130 -0.72 -6.40 12.44
C LEU A 130 -1.25 -4.96 12.56
N ALA A 131 -2.26 -4.61 11.77
CA ALA A 131 -2.84 -3.26 11.81
C ALA A 131 -3.37 -2.93 13.21
N SER A 132 -4.10 -3.85 13.83
CA SER A 132 -4.63 -3.69 15.20
C SER A 132 -3.53 -3.59 16.25
N ILE A 133 -2.46 -4.39 16.12
CA ILE A 133 -1.29 -4.34 17.01
C ILE A 133 -0.61 -2.98 16.94
N LEU A 134 -0.44 -2.43 15.73
CA LEU A 134 0.19 -1.13 15.52
C LEU A 134 -0.69 0.00 16.05
N GLU A 135 -2.00 -0.02 15.79
CA GLU A 135 -2.97 0.95 16.31
C GLU A 135 -3.08 0.89 17.84
N GLY A 136 -2.86 -0.28 18.43
CA GLY A 136 -2.77 -0.48 19.88
C GLY A 136 -1.48 0.03 20.51
N GLY A 137 -0.53 0.56 19.73
CA GLY A 137 0.69 1.17 20.25
C GLY A 137 1.82 0.20 20.57
N ALA A 138 1.80 -1.02 20.01
CA ALA A 138 2.89 -1.98 20.20
C ALA A 138 4.26 -1.46 19.70
N VAL A 139 4.26 -0.47 18.80
CA VAL A 139 5.44 0.27 18.38
C VAL A 139 5.21 1.76 18.64
N PRO A 140 5.58 2.28 19.83
CA PRO A 140 5.29 3.65 20.24
C PRO A 140 5.79 4.72 19.26
N ASP A 141 6.96 4.50 18.65
CA ASP A 141 7.57 5.43 17.68
C ASP A 141 6.71 5.64 16.42
N LEU A 142 5.78 4.73 16.13
CA LEU A 142 4.90 4.84 14.98
C LEU A 142 3.58 5.54 15.30
N MET A 143 3.17 5.61 16.58
CA MET A 143 1.82 6.03 16.98
C MET A 143 1.42 7.41 16.46
N ASN A 144 2.36 8.36 16.49
CA ASN A 144 2.12 9.72 16.03
C ASN A 144 2.94 10.05 14.77
N ARG A 145 3.51 9.04 14.12
CA ARG A 145 4.42 9.26 12.99
C ARG A 145 3.70 9.93 11.84
N PHE A 146 2.54 9.42 11.44
CA PHE A 146 1.82 9.90 10.25
C PHE A 146 0.74 10.94 10.58
N SER A 147 0.23 10.94 11.81
CA SER A 147 -0.85 11.82 12.24
C SER A 147 -0.77 12.08 13.74
N SER A 148 -1.09 13.31 14.16
CA SER A 148 -1.20 13.67 15.58
C SER A 148 -2.41 13.06 16.27
N LYS A 149 -3.36 12.49 15.51
CA LYS A 149 -4.56 11.82 16.02
C LYS A 149 -4.34 10.33 16.33
N GLY A 150 -3.14 9.81 16.10
CA GLY A 150 -2.82 8.39 16.21
C GLY A 150 -2.76 7.67 14.87
N LEU A 151 -2.44 6.38 14.91
CA LEU A 151 -2.43 5.49 13.76
C LEU A 151 -3.84 5.00 13.43
N LYS A 152 -4.15 4.94 12.14
CA LYS A 152 -5.33 4.28 11.64
C LYS A 152 -5.07 3.71 10.25
N HIS A 153 -5.47 2.46 10.07
CA HIS A 153 -5.24 1.71 8.85
C HIS A 153 -6.57 1.31 8.22
N ILE A 154 -6.69 1.49 6.91
CA ILE A 154 -7.88 1.12 6.15
C ILE A 154 -7.51 -0.04 5.23
N PHE A 155 -8.05 -1.23 5.51
CA PHE A 155 -7.84 -2.42 4.71
C PHE A 155 -8.58 -2.32 3.37
N ARG A 156 -7.87 -2.56 2.25
CA ARG A 156 -8.41 -2.56 0.87
C ARG A 156 -9.42 -1.43 0.59
N PRO A 157 -8.97 -0.18 0.65
CA PRO A 157 -9.83 0.98 0.52
C PRO A 157 -10.38 1.11 -0.90
N GLY A 158 -11.57 1.71 -1.04
CA GLY A 158 -12.19 1.98 -2.34
C GLY A 158 -11.50 3.12 -3.12
N CYS A 159 -10.77 3.99 -2.42
CA CYS A 159 -9.99 5.06 -3.04
C CYS A 159 -8.80 5.48 -2.16
N LEU A 160 -7.81 6.09 -2.81
CA LEU A 160 -6.72 6.84 -2.19
C LEU A 160 -7.08 8.32 -2.22
N PHE A 161 -6.85 9.01 -1.11
CA PHE A 161 -6.99 10.46 -1.01
C PHE A 161 -5.62 11.11 -1.07
N MET A 162 -5.47 12.13 -1.92
CA MET A 162 -4.25 12.91 -2.01
C MET A 162 -4.54 14.38 -1.72
N GLU A 163 -4.07 14.84 -0.57
CA GLU A 163 -4.07 16.27 -0.24
C GLU A 163 -2.99 16.97 -1.07
N ARG A 164 -3.33 18.13 -1.62
CA ARG A 164 -2.38 19.01 -2.32
C ARG A 164 -2.07 20.22 -1.46
N LYS A 165 -0.83 20.70 -1.55
CA LYS A 165 -0.44 21.98 -0.92
C LYS A 165 -1.29 23.15 -1.45
N ARG A 166 -1.72 23.06 -2.72
CA ARG A 166 -2.55 24.05 -3.43
C ARG A 166 -3.45 23.32 -4.43
N GLY A 167 -4.65 23.85 -4.66
CA GLY A 167 -5.69 23.19 -5.47
C GLY A 167 -6.56 22.21 -4.66
N GLU A 168 -7.58 21.65 -5.30
CA GLU A 168 -8.52 20.70 -4.67
C GLU A 168 -7.86 19.34 -4.36
N ALA A 169 -8.36 18.57 -3.40
CA ALA A 169 -7.87 17.22 -3.20
C ALA A 169 -8.13 16.34 -4.44
N LEU A 170 -7.23 15.38 -4.70
CA LEU A 170 -7.36 14.41 -5.78
C LEU A 170 -7.63 13.01 -5.23
N TYR A 171 -8.23 12.18 -6.08
CA TYR A 171 -8.63 10.83 -5.70
C TYR A 171 -8.11 9.83 -6.73
N VAL A 172 -7.62 8.69 -6.24
CA VAL A 172 -7.34 7.51 -7.07
C VAL A 172 -8.34 6.42 -6.70
N GLY A 173 -9.22 6.05 -7.61
CA GLY A 173 -10.16 4.95 -7.40
C GLY A 173 -9.46 3.60 -7.47
N LEU A 174 -9.70 2.74 -6.49
CA LEU A 174 -9.17 1.38 -6.46
C LEU A 174 -10.30 0.38 -6.70
N SER A 175 -10.17 -0.44 -7.75
CA SER A 175 -11.08 -1.54 -7.95
C SER A 175 -10.62 -2.77 -7.23
N TRP A 176 -11.58 -3.48 -6.62
CA TRP A 176 -11.35 -4.78 -6.03
C TRP A 176 -12.31 -5.80 -6.64
N ASN A 177 -11.78 -6.93 -7.10
CA ASN A 177 -12.46 -7.96 -7.85
C ASN A 177 -13.21 -7.41 -9.08
N GLY A 178 -12.61 -6.42 -9.74
CA GLY A 178 -13.19 -5.76 -10.92
C GLY A 178 -14.29 -4.75 -10.63
N PHE A 179 -14.46 -4.31 -9.37
CA PHE A 179 -15.46 -3.30 -8.99
C PHE A 179 -14.85 -2.14 -8.22
N LEU A 180 -15.20 -0.92 -8.60
CA LEU A 180 -15.06 0.27 -7.76
C LEU A 180 -16.16 0.24 -6.70
N ARG A 181 -15.84 0.68 -5.48
CA ARG A 181 -16.78 0.76 -4.35
C ARG A 181 -16.88 2.20 -3.88
N PHE A 182 -18.11 2.68 -3.66
CA PHE A 182 -18.38 4.04 -3.20
C PHE A 182 -18.82 4.04 -1.73
N SER A 183 -18.79 5.22 -1.10
CA SER A 183 -19.10 5.41 0.32
C SER A 183 -20.56 5.09 0.68
N ASP A 184 -21.47 5.18 -0.28
CA ASP A 184 -22.88 4.79 -0.16
C ASP A 184 -23.11 3.28 -0.26
N GLY A 185 -22.04 2.50 -0.42
CA GLY A 185 -22.08 1.03 -0.56
C GLY A 185 -22.33 0.54 -1.98
N THR A 186 -22.56 1.45 -2.94
CA THR A 186 -22.75 1.08 -4.34
C THR A 186 -21.44 0.60 -4.98
N LYS A 187 -21.58 -0.12 -6.10
CA LYS A 187 -20.45 -0.65 -6.87
C LYS A 187 -20.61 -0.31 -8.34
N ALA A 188 -19.51 0.06 -8.99
CA ALA A 188 -19.45 0.20 -10.45
C ALA A 188 -18.42 -0.77 -11.03
N PRO A 189 -18.66 -1.36 -12.21
CA PRO A 189 -17.66 -2.18 -12.88
C PRO A 189 -16.42 -1.34 -13.20
N PHE A 190 -15.24 -1.89 -12.96
CA PHE A 190 -13.99 -1.25 -13.34
C PHE A 190 -13.88 -1.16 -14.86
N PRO A 191 -13.56 0.01 -15.43
CA PRO A 191 -13.44 0.17 -16.87
C PRO A 191 -12.33 -0.76 -17.40
N ARG A 192 -12.73 -1.84 -18.07
CA ARG A 192 -11.80 -2.66 -18.83
C ARG A 192 -11.36 -1.83 -20.03
N LYS A 193 -10.06 -1.56 -20.16
CA LYS A 193 -9.53 -1.08 -21.44
C LYS A 193 -10.00 -2.07 -22.50
N LYS A 194 -10.71 -1.60 -23.53
CA LYS A 194 -10.93 -2.41 -24.73
C LYS A 194 -9.54 -2.84 -25.19
N CYS A 195 -9.30 -4.14 -25.30
CA CYS A 195 -8.12 -4.62 -25.99
C CYS A 195 -8.21 -4.04 -27.40
N GLU A 196 -7.33 -3.10 -27.73
CA GLU A 196 -7.05 -2.77 -29.11
C GLU A 196 -6.40 -4.04 -29.69
N SER A 197 -7.19 -4.74 -30.49
CA SER A 197 -6.81 -5.92 -31.28
C SER A 197 -5.90 -5.54 -32.42
#